data_AF-A0A3E1ET52-F1
#
_entry.id   AF-A0A3E1ET52-F1
#
_cell.length_a   1.000
_cell.length_b   1.000
_cell.length_c   1.000
_cell.angle_alpha   90.00
_cell.angle_beta   90.00
_cell.angle_gamma   90.00
#
_symmetry.space_group_name_H-M   'P 1'
#
loop_
_entity.id
_entity.type
_entity.pdbx_description
1 polymer ?
#
loop_
_entity_poly.entity_id
_entity_poly.type
_entity_poly.pdbx_seq_one_letter_code
_entity_poly.pdbx_strand_id
1 'polypeptide(L)'
;MPIRAFLNRMTLGEEELIARHLLEHQDEIDVCFKNKEWAKLAALVRYARNDAPKSLIHTDPALYRHLRECITRFFLRGGDAFSLEKLEALAN
;
A
#
# COMPACT_ATOMS: atom_id res chain seq x y z
N MET A 1 25.22 23.13 2.40
CA MET A 1 24.26 22.40 3.28
C MET A 1 22.93 23.13 3.26
N PRO A 2 21.75 22.48 3.25
CA PRO A 2 21.43 21.11 2.83
C PRO A 2 20.28 21.07 1.79
N ILE A 3 20.53 20.49 0.60
CA ILE A 3 19.48 20.14 -0.40
C ILE A 3 18.96 18.71 -0.13
N ARG A 4 18.81 18.34 1.15
CA ARG A 4 18.48 16.96 1.57
C ARG A 4 17.03 16.79 2.04
N ALA A 5 16.13 17.70 1.69
CA ALA A 5 14.71 17.65 2.08
C ALA A 5 13.74 17.30 0.93
N PHE A 6 14.25 16.88 -0.24
CA PHE A 6 13.43 16.48 -1.39
C PHE A 6 13.46 14.97 -1.68
N LEU A 7 14.13 14.19 -0.84
CA LEU A 7 14.25 12.75 -1.02
C LEU A 7 13.05 12.06 -0.35
N ASN A 8 12.24 11.38 -1.17
CA ASN A 8 11.33 10.30 -0.80
C ASN A 8 9.88 10.63 -0.38
N ARG A 9 9.26 11.71 -0.90
CA ARG A 9 7.78 11.74 -0.97
C ARG A 9 7.32 11.09 -2.26
N MET A 10 6.87 9.84 -2.19
CA MET A 10 6.06 9.27 -3.26
C MET A 10 4.84 10.17 -3.48
N THR A 11 4.48 10.39 -4.74
CA THR A 11 3.24 11.07 -5.09
C THR A 11 2.05 10.15 -4.82
N LEU A 12 0.87 10.74 -4.62
CA LEU A 12 -0.35 9.98 -4.30
C LEU A 12 -0.68 8.91 -5.37
N GLY A 13 -0.39 9.21 -6.64
CA GLY A 13 -0.56 8.26 -7.74
C GLY A 13 0.46 7.12 -7.73
N GLU A 14 1.71 7.38 -7.34
CA GLU A 14 2.72 6.33 -7.19
C GLU A 14 2.42 5.41 -6.01
N GLU A 15 1.93 5.97 -4.89
CA GLU A 15 1.50 5.18 -3.73
C GLU A 15 0.36 4.24 -4.10
N GLU A 16 -0.64 4.75 -4.82
CA GLU A 16 -1.76 3.96 -5.30
C GLU A 16 -1.32 2.84 -6.25
N LEU A 17 -0.42 3.14 -7.19
CA LEU A 17 0.11 2.14 -8.13
C LEU A 17 0.86 1.02 -7.39
N ILE A 18 1.74 1.37 -6.45
CA ILE A 18 2.51 0.40 -5.68
C ILE A 18 1.60 -0.42 -4.76
N ALA A 19 0.63 0.23 -4.10
CA ALA A 19 -0.31 -0.47 -3.25
C ALA A 19 -1.17 -1.48 -4.03
N ARG A 20 -1.65 -1.11 -5.22
CA ARG A 20 -2.41 -2.01 -6.11
C ARG A 20 -1.57 -3.20 -6.54
N HIS A 21 -0.35 -2.95 -7.01
CA HIS A 21 0.58 -4.00 -7.40
C HIS A 21 0.82 -4.99 -6.24
N LEU A 22 1.09 -4.49 -5.03
CA LEU A 22 1.33 -5.34 -3.86
C LEU A 22 0.08 -6.11 -3.40
N LEU A 23 -1.12 -5.55 -3.57
CA LEU A 23 -2.37 -6.24 -3.27
C LEU A 23 -2.65 -7.39 -4.24
N GLU A 24 -2.31 -7.21 -5.52
CA GLU A 24 -2.43 -8.22 -6.57
C GLU A 24 -1.35 -9.30 -6.43
N HIS A 25 -0.13 -8.91 -6.07
CA HIS A 25 1.03 -9.78 -5.90
C HIS A 25 1.45 -9.90 -4.43
N GLN A 26 0.60 -10.54 -3.61
CA GLN A 26 0.81 -10.60 -2.16
C GLN A 26 2.13 -11.26 -1.73
N ASP A 27 2.71 -12.12 -2.56
CA ASP A 27 4.00 -12.76 -2.30
C ASP A 27 5.17 -11.73 -2.30
N GLU A 28 4.99 -10.59 -2.98
CA GLU A 28 5.97 -9.51 -2.98
C GLU A 28 5.96 -8.69 -1.68
N ILE A 29 4.90 -8.77 -0.88
CA ILE A 29 4.83 -8.07 0.42
C ILE A 29 5.94 -8.57 1.35
N ASP A 30 6.16 -9.88 1.40
CA ASP A 30 7.23 -10.49 2.20
C ASP A 30 8.62 -10.11 1.67
N VAL A 31 8.76 -9.94 0.35
CA VAL A 31 10.00 -9.48 -0.28
C VAL A 31 10.27 -8.02 0.09
N CYS A 32 9.29 -7.14 -0.02
CA CYS A 32 9.38 -5.74 0.41
C CYS A 32 9.72 -5.64 1.90
N PHE A 33 9.16 -6.51 2.73
CA PHE A 33 9.47 -6.57 4.16
C PHE A 33 10.93 -6.97 4.42
N LYS A 34 11.42 -8.02 3.76
CA LYS A 34 12.82 -8.47 3.87
C LYS A 34 13.80 -7.42 3.35
N ASN A 35 13.46 -6.75 2.26
CA ASN A 35 14.26 -5.69 1.64
C ASN A 35 14.16 -4.36 2.38
N LYS A 36 13.37 -4.28 3.47
CA LYS A 36 13.19 -3.07 4.28
C LYS A 36 12.62 -1.90 3.48
N GLU A 37 11.78 -2.18 2.49
CA GLU A 37 11.12 -1.18 1.65
C GLU A 37 9.91 -0.58 2.39
N TRP A 38 10.16 0.05 3.53
CA TRP A 38 9.12 0.51 4.46
C TRP A 38 8.16 1.51 3.84
N ALA A 39 8.64 2.37 2.92
CA ALA A 39 7.81 3.32 2.20
C ALA A 39 6.72 2.62 1.36
N LYS A 40 7.05 1.52 0.67
CA LYS A 40 6.09 0.76 -0.14
C LYS A 40 5.07 0.04 0.74
N LEU A 41 5.53 -0.52 1.85
CA LEU A 41 4.66 -1.15 2.84
C LEU A 41 3.71 -0.13 3.51
N ALA A 42 4.20 1.08 3.81
CA ALA A 42 3.36 2.17 4.32
C ALA A 42 2.28 2.57 3.30
N ALA A 43 2.64 2.70 2.01
CA ALA A 43 1.70 2.98 0.94
C ALA A 43 0.61 1.89 0.82
N LEU A 44 1.01 0.62 0.86
CA LEU A 44 0.09 -0.52 0.87
C LEU A 44 -0.89 -0.45 2.04
N VAL A 45 -0.38 -0.28 3.27
CA VAL A 45 -1.22 -0.25 4.48
C VAL A 45 -2.16 0.95 4.47
N ARG A 46 -1.68 2.12 4.02
CA ARG A 46 -2.50 3.32 3.88
C ARG A 46 -3.63 3.11 2.88
N TYR A 47 -3.34 2.53 1.72
CA TYR A 47 -4.35 2.22 0.71
C TYR A 47 -5.36 1.17 1.21
N ALA A 48 -4.88 0.08 1.82
CA ALA A 48 -5.74 -0.98 2.36
C ALA A 48 -6.68 -0.46 3.47
N ARG A 49 -6.22 0.50 4.30
CA ARG A 49 -7.05 1.16 5.32
C ARG A 49 -8.09 2.11 4.74
N ASN A 50 -7.76 2.81 3.65
CA ASN A 50 -8.67 3.72 2.96
C ASN A 50 -9.68 2.98 2.06
N ASP A 51 -9.48 1.68 1.86
CA ASP A 51 -10.33 0.80 1.05
C ASP A 51 -10.27 1.13 -0.47
N ALA A 52 -10.86 0.27 -1.30
CA ALA A 52 -10.91 0.49 -2.74
C ALA A 52 -11.74 1.76 -3.07
N PRO A 53 -11.32 2.58 -4.06
CA PRO A 53 -12.02 3.80 -4.42
C PRO A 53 -13.49 3.55 -4.78
N LYS A 54 -14.41 4.18 -4.05
CA LYS A 54 -15.86 4.01 -4.26
C LYS A 54 -16.35 4.47 -5.63
N SER A 55 -15.63 5.38 -6.29
CA SER A 55 -15.92 5.79 -7.67
C SER A 55 -15.90 4.60 -8.63
N LEU A 56 -15.06 3.58 -8.36
CA LEU A 56 -14.99 2.36 -9.16
C LEU A 56 -16.28 1.55 -9.13
N ILE A 57 -17.12 1.69 -8.10
CA ILE A 57 -18.41 0.99 -8.02
C ILE A 57 -19.28 1.30 -9.25
N HIS A 58 -19.20 2.53 -9.78
CA HIS A 58 -20.00 2.97 -10.92
C HIS A 58 -19.26 2.87 -12.25
N THR A 59 -17.93 3.09 -12.26
CA THR A 59 -17.14 3.09 -13.50
C THR A 59 -16.63 1.71 -13.89
N ASP A 60 -16.23 0.89 -12.91
CA ASP A 60 -15.73 -0.48 -13.11
C ASP A 60 -16.00 -1.34 -11.86
N PRO A 61 -17.21 -1.93 -11.77
CA PRO A 61 -17.60 -2.75 -10.62
C PRO A 61 -16.77 -4.03 -10.49
N ALA A 62 -16.18 -4.54 -11.58
CA ALA A 62 -15.38 -5.75 -11.56
C ALA A 62 -14.03 -5.49 -10.89
N LEU A 63 -13.37 -4.40 -11.28
CA LEU A 63 -12.14 -3.94 -10.64
C LEU A 63 -12.37 -3.63 -9.15
N TYR A 64 -13.47 -2.97 -8.81
CA TYR A 64 -13.80 -2.68 -7.40
C TYR A 64 -13.89 -3.97 -6.56
N ARG A 65 -14.61 -5.00 -7.04
CA ARG A 65 -14.72 -6.28 -6.33
C ARG A 65 -13.37 -6.98 -6.20
N HIS A 66 -12.58 -6.99 -7.27
CA HIS A 66 -11.26 -7.60 -7.25
C HIS A 66 -10.33 -6.96 -6.21
N LEU A 67 -10.25 -5.62 -6.20
CA LEU A 67 -9.46 -4.89 -5.21
C LEU A 67 -9.94 -5.15 -3.78
N ARG A 68 -11.26 -5.17 -3.56
CA ARG A 68 -11.86 -5.52 -2.26
C ARG A 68 -11.48 -6.92 -1.80
N GLU A 69 -11.48 -7.91 -2.71
CA GLU A 69 -11.05 -9.27 -2.39
C GLU A 69 -9.57 -9.32 -2.01
N CYS A 70 -8.70 -8.62 -2.74
CA CYS A 70 -7.27 -8.54 -2.43
C CYS A 70 -7.02 -7.88 -1.07
N ILE A 71 -7.68 -6.76 -0.77
CA ILE A 71 -7.62 -6.08 0.54
C ILE A 71 -8.11 -7.02 1.65
N THR A 72 -9.21 -7.73 1.41
CA THR A 72 -9.74 -8.70 2.39
C THR A 72 -8.72 -9.80 2.66
N ARG A 73 -8.12 -10.39 1.61
CA ARG A 73 -7.07 -11.41 1.75
C ARG A 73 -5.85 -10.88 2.50
N PHE A 74 -5.44 -9.64 2.23
CA PHE A 74 -4.33 -8.99 2.94
C PHE A 74 -4.61 -8.94 4.45
N PHE A 75 -5.78 -8.47 4.88
CA PHE A 75 -6.14 -8.46 6.30
C PHE A 75 -6.28 -9.87 6.90
N LEU A 76 -6.85 -10.83 6.16
CA LEU A 76 -6.94 -12.22 6.61
C LEU A 76 -5.57 -12.88 6.80
N ARG A 77 -4.53 -12.44 6.09
CA ARG A 77 -3.14 -12.88 6.25
C ARG A 77 -2.39 -12.15 7.38
N GLY A 78 -3.08 -11.34 8.19
CA GLY A 78 -2.45 -10.58 9.28
C GLY A 78 -1.95 -9.20 8.86
N GLY A 79 -2.48 -8.66 7.75
CA GLY A 79 -2.16 -7.30 7.30
C GLY A 79 -2.48 -6.20 8.33
N ASP A 80 -3.32 -6.50 9.32
CA ASP A 80 -3.64 -5.62 10.45
C ASP A 80 -2.47 -5.48 11.46
N ALA A 81 -1.55 -6.45 11.51
CA ALA A 81 -0.36 -6.41 12.35
C ALA A 81 0.63 -5.29 11.93
N PHE A 82 0.52 -4.80 10.70
CA PHE A 82 1.33 -3.69 10.23
C PHE A 82 0.87 -2.35 10.86
N SER A 83 1.73 -1.80 11.71
CA SER A 83 1.54 -0.45 12.26
C SER A 83 2.03 0.58 11.24
N LEU A 84 1.09 1.31 10.64
CA LEU A 84 1.39 2.39 9.69
C LEU A 84 2.37 3.41 10.28
N GLU A 85 2.15 3.85 11.52
CA GLU A 85 3.02 4.81 12.22
C GLU A 85 4.47 4.30 12.32
N LYS A 86 4.67 3.01 12.62
CA LYS A 86 6.02 2.41 12.68
C LYS A 86 6.65 2.33 11.30
N LEU A 87 5.89 1.96 10.27
CA LEU A 87 6.40 1.88 8.90
C LEU A 87 6.79 3.27 8.38
N GLU A 88 5.99 4.29 8.65
CA GLU A 88 6.29 5.68 8.29
C GLU A 88 7.51 6.21 9.06
N ALA A 89 7.65 5.86 10.34
CA ALA A 89 8.83 6.22 11.13
C ALA A 89 10.11 5.54 10.63
N LEU A 90 10.03 4.31 10.09
CA LEU A 90 11.16 3.58 9.51
C LEU A 90 11.49 4.01 8.07
N ALA A 91 10.54 4.64 7.38
CA ALA A 91 10.73 5.13 6.01
C ALA A 91 11.47 6.49 5.93
N ASN A 92 11.56 7.19 7.06
CA ASN A 92 12.32 8.44 7.25
C ASN A 92 13.75 8.16 7.75
#